data_AF-A0A1C2GQS4-F1
#
_entry.id   AF-A0A1C2GQS4-F1
#
_cell.length_a   1.000
_cell.length_b   1.000
_cell.length_c   1.000
_cell.angle_alpha   90.00
_cell.angle_beta   90.00
_cell.angle_gamma   90.00
#
_symmetry.space_group_name_H-M   'P 1'
#
loop_
_entity.id
_entity.type
_entity.pdbx_description
1 polymer ?
#
loop_
_entity_poly.entity_id
_entity_poly.type
_entity_poly.pdbx_seq_one_letter_code
_entity_poly.pdbx_strand_id
1 'polypeptide(L)'
;MRHQIIDGSGFLALVNAEKYASFVDNDWSLTQLFDHFLSEMNENSLIIWSTGFANNWSADFLKASSDTLPFREFSKLIEVTGGCIYLTNYEDLTMAAQFEDKKIPSSHNSDLRIDLENGFYKVTVRQVSDPDSDIVFDEETNFEIILQKIDTENEEKPANIFWLF
;
A
#
# COMPACT_ATOMS: atom_id res chain seq x y z
N MET A 1 -8.36 10.91 -7.35
CA MET A 1 -9.12 10.88 -6.09
C MET A 1 -8.11 11.07 -4.97
N ARG A 2 -8.39 11.87 -3.95
CA ARG A 2 -7.45 12.11 -2.85
C ARG A 2 -7.91 11.43 -1.57
N HIS A 3 -6.99 10.76 -0.88
CA HIS A 3 -7.16 10.23 0.47
C HIS A 3 -6.16 10.84 1.44
N GLN A 4 -6.53 10.88 2.71
CA GLN A 4 -5.66 11.26 3.83
C GLN A 4 -5.58 10.05 4.76
N ILE A 5 -4.40 9.73 5.26
CA ILE A 5 -4.19 8.61 6.17
C ILE A 5 -3.13 8.96 7.20
N ILE A 6 -3.42 8.63 8.46
CA ILE A 6 -2.47 8.75 9.56
C ILE A 6 -1.64 7.46 9.61
N ASP A 7 -0.33 7.63 9.53
CA ASP A 7 0.67 6.59 9.64
C ASP A 7 1.48 6.78 10.93
N GLY A 8 1.39 5.82 11.85
CA GLY A 8 2.07 5.85 13.14
C GLY A 8 3.46 5.22 13.15
N SER A 9 3.86 4.56 12.06
CA SER A 9 5.00 3.65 12.02
C SER A 9 5.98 3.92 10.88
N GLY A 10 5.62 4.78 9.93
CA GLY A 10 6.42 5.08 8.75
C GLY A 10 6.10 4.17 7.56
N PHE A 11 4.91 3.57 7.49
CA PHE A 11 4.51 2.67 6.41
C PHE A 11 3.07 2.87 5.96
N LEU A 12 2.88 2.83 4.65
CA LEU A 12 1.57 2.77 4.00
C LEU A 12 1.47 1.52 3.13
N ALA A 13 0.24 1.12 2.85
CA ALA A 13 -0.02 -0.04 2.02
C ALA A 13 -1.31 0.09 1.18
N LEU A 14 -1.32 -0.63 0.07
CA LEU A 14 -2.53 -0.98 -0.67
C LEU A 14 -2.81 -2.46 -0.48
N VAL A 15 -4.06 -2.79 -0.17
CA VAL A 15 -4.45 -4.17 0.11
C VAL A 15 -5.72 -4.58 -0.64
N ASN A 16 -5.68 -5.78 -1.21
CA ASN A 16 -6.88 -6.53 -1.57
C ASN A 16 -7.40 -7.26 -0.33
N ALA A 17 -8.40 -6.66 0.32
CA ALA A 17 -9.00 -7.17 1.55
C ALA A 17 -9.63 -8.56 1.43
N GLU A 18 -10.11 -8.97 0.25
CA GLU A 18 -10.70 -10.31 0.07
C GLU A 18 -9.62 -11.41 -0.02
N LYS A 19 -8.42 -11.07 -0.48
CA LYS A 19 -7.32 -12.03 -0.67
C LYS A 19 -6.30 -12.02 0.47
N TYR A 20 -6.17 -10.91 1.18
CA TYR A 20 -5.23 -10.79 2.28
C TYR A 20 -5.53 -11.80 3.38
N ALA A 21 -4.57 -12.71 3.63
CA ALA A 21 -4.75 -13.78 4.61
C ALA A 21 -4.34 -13.32 6.01
N SER A 22 -5.26 -13.36 6.98
CA SER A 22 -4.92 -13.19 8.40
C SER A 22 -3.98 -14.32 8.87
N PHE A 23 -2.93 -13.95 9.62
CA PHE A 23 -1.91 -14.86 10.13
C PHE A 23 -2.05 -15.03 11.67
N VAL A 24 -2.82 -16.03 12.07
CA VAL A 24 -3.04 -16.30 13.50
C VAL A 24 -1.91 -17.17 14.04
N ASP A 25 -0.92 -16.55 14.68
CA ASP A 25 -0.02 -17.26 15.60
C ASP A 25 0.11 -16.48 16.92
N ASN A 26 -0.17 -17.16 18.04
CA ASN A 26 -0.08 -16.57 19.38
C ASN A 26 1.37 -16.24 19.78
N ASP A 27 2.36 -16.84 19.12
CA ASP A 27 3.80 -16.64 19.36
C ASP A 27 4.47 -15.92 18.16
N TRP A 28 3.76 -14.99 17.51
CA TRP A 28 4.30 -14.27 16.35
C TRP A 28 5.59 -13.51 16.69
N SER A 29 6.53 -13.53 15.74
CA SER A 29 7.74 -12.70 15.75
C SER A 29 7.71 -11.65 14.65
N LEU A 30 8.48 -10.58 14.82
CA LEU A 30 8.61 -9.50 13.82
C LEU A 30 9.09 -10.05 12.46
N THR A 31 10.00 -11.03 12.46
CA THR A 31 10.47 -11.67 11.23
C THR A 31 9.35 -12.42 10.51
N GLN A 32 8.52 -13.19 11.23
CA GLN A 32 7.39 -13.90 10.62
C GLN A 32 6.36 -12.94 10.03
N LEU A 33 6.14 -11.78 10.66
CA LEU A 33 5.25 -10.76 10.13
C LEU A 33 5.76 -10.18 8.79
N PHE A 34 7.05 -9.86 8.71
CA PHE A 34 7.65 -9.39 7.45
C PHE A 34 7.67 -10.48 6.38
N ASP A 35 7.94 -11.74 6.74
CA ASP A 35 7.85 -12.87 5.82
C ASP A 35 6.42 -13.06 5.29
N HIS A 36 5.42 -12.86 6.14
CA HIS A 36 4.02 -12.87 5.75
C HIS A 36 3.70 -11.73 4.77
N PHE A 37 4.09 -10.48 5.06
CA PHE A 37 3.90 -9.37 4.11
C PHE A 37 4.58 -9.63 2.78
N LEU A 38 5.78 -10.20 2.79
CA LEU A 38 6.49 -10.59 1.57
C LEU A 38 5.70 -11.65 0.79
N SER A 39 5.12 -12.64 1.48
CA SER A 39 4.25 -13.64 0.86
C SER A 39 3.04 -12.99 0.20
N GLU A 40 2.34 -12.10 0.91
CA GLU A 40 1.16 -11.38 0.38
C GLU A 40 1.52 -10.47 -0.81
N MET A 41 2.69 -9.84 -0.79
CA MET A 41 3.21 -9.09 -1.94
C MET A 41 3.49 -9.99 -3.14
N ASN A 42 4.00 -11.21 -2.92
CA ASN A 42 4.28 -12.18 -3.99
C ASN A 42 3.00 -12.79 -4.59
N GLU A 43 1.94 -12.85 -3.79
CA GLU A 43 0.59 -13.27 -4.21
C GLU A 43 -0.24 -12.11 -4.78
N ASN A 44 0.35 -10.91 -4.92
CA ASN A 44 -0.29 -9.70 -5.43
C ASN A 44 -1.53 -9.26 -4.62
N SER A 45 -1.61 -9.60 -3.33
CA SER A 45 -2.68 -9.15 -2.43
C SER A 45 -2.30 -7.88 -1.64
N LEU A 46 -1.01 -7.56 -1.59
CA LEU A 46 -0.45 -6.45 -0.80
C LEU A 46 0.62 -5.67 -1.57
N ILE A 47 0.64 -4.35 -1.38
CA ILE A 47 1.80 -3.50 -1.67
C ILE A 47 2.03 -2.67 -0.41
N ILE A 48 3.20 -2.79 0.24
CA ILE A 48 3.59 -1.97 1.39
C ILE A 48 4.87 -1.20 1.08
N TRP A 49 4.98 0.04 1.54
CA TRP A 49 6.15 0.88 1.37
C TRP A 49 6.41 1.78 2.58
N SER A 50 7.68 2.12 2.78
CA SER A 50 8.09 3.12 3.78
C SER A 50 7.68 4.52 3.34
N THR A 51 7.23 5.36 4.26
CA THR A 51 6.95 6.79 4.05
C THR A 51 8.13 7.68 4.45
N GLY A 52 9.09 7.13 5.19
CA GLY A 52 10.25 7.82 5.77
C GLY A 52 10.08 8.08 7.28
N PHE A 53 8.90 8.53 7.71
CA PHE A 53 8.58 8.76 9.12
C PHE A 53 7.06 8.79 9.34
N ALA A 54 6.64 8.65 10.60
CA ALA A 54 5.23 8.71 10.98
C ALA A 54 4.66 10.12 10.75
N ASN A 55 3.58 10.24 9.98
CA ASN A 55 2.93 11.51 9.68
C ASN A 55 1.47 11.30 9.24
N ASN A 56 0.76 12.40 9.01
CA ASN A 56 -0.46 12.40 8.20
C ASN A 56 -0.07 12.59 6.73
N TRP A 57 -0.44 11.63 5.88
CA TRP A 57 -0.05 11.60 4.47
C TRP A 57 -1.26 11.76 3.56
N SER A 58 -1.06 12.55 2.50
CA SER A 58 -2.01 12.65 1.40
C SER A 58 -1.60 11.75 0.23
N ALA A 59 -2.56 11.01 -0.31
CA ALA A 59 -2.37 10.11 -1.44
C ALA A 59 -3.38 10.41 -2.56
N ASP A 60 -2.87 10.82 -3.71
CA ASP A 60 -3.64 11.06 -4.93
C ASP A 60 -3.62 9.84 -5.84
N PHE A 61 -4.79 9.24 -6.05
CA PHE A 61 -5.00 8.16 -7.01
C PHE A 61 -5.29 8.73 -8.40
N LEU A 62 -4.40 8.44 -9.34
CA LEU A 62 -4.36 9.03 -10.68
C LEU A 62 -4.40 7.95 -11.77
N LYS A 63 -4.87 8.32 -12.97
CA LYS A 63 -4.82 7.46 -14.17
C LYS A 63 -3.48 7.53 -14.89
N ALA A 64 -2.75 8.62 -14.72
CA ALA A 64 -1.45 8.87 -15.31
C ALA A 64 -0.62 9.73 -14.34
N SER A 65 0.70 9.60 -14.42
CA SER A 65 1.65 10.39 -13.65
C SER A 65 1.53 11.88 -13.98
N SER A 66 1.69 12.75 -12.98
CA SER A 66 1.90 14.17 -13.22
C SER A 66 3.30 14.44 -13.79
N ASP A 67 3.52 15.66 -14.28
CA ASP A 67 4.84 16.15 -14.73
C ASP A 67 5.81 16.43 -13.56
N THR A 68 5.36 16.31 -12.31
CA THR A 68 6.21 16.49 -11.11
C THR A 68 7.28 15.40 -11.06
N LEU A 69 8.53 15.77 -10.81
CA LEU A 69 9.60 14.80 -10.59
C LEU A 69 9.43 14.15 -9.20
N PRO A 70 9.38 12.82 -9.09
CA PRO A 70 9.22 12.17 -7.80
C PRO A 70 10.55 12.16 -7.03
N PHE A 71 10.48 12.29 -5.71
CA PHE A 71 11.60 12.05 -4.82
C PHE A 71 12.06 10.59 -4.92
N ARG A 72 11.10 9.65 -4.89
CA ARG A 72 11.32 8.23 -5.19
C ARG A 72 10.07 7.62 -5.80
N GLU A 73 10.27 6.57 -6.60
CA GLU A 73 9.17 5.82 -7.19
C GLU A 73 9.50 4.34 -7.31
N PHE A 74 8.45 3.51 -7.31
CA PHE A 74 8.54 2.11 -7.64
C PHE A 74 7.22 1.61 -8.24
N SER A 75 7.25 0.47 -8.90
CA SER A 75 6.05 -0.21 -9.40
C SER A 75 5.93 -1.63 -8.90
N LYS A 76 4.70 -2.06 -8.59
CA LYS A 76 4.34 -3.43 -8.21
C LYS A 76 2.98 -3.82 -8.80
N LEU A 77 2.72 -5.11 -8.87
CA LEU A 77 1.42 -5.62 -9.27
C LEU A 77 0.51 -5.78 -8.04
N ILE A 78 -0.78 -5.57 -8.24
CA ILE A 78 -1.83 -5.97 -7.30
C ILE A 78 -2.99 -6.58 -8.07
N GLU A 79 -3.61 -7.60 -7.51
CA GLU A 79 -4.85 -8.15 -8.01
C GLU A 79 -6.03 -7.50 -7.30
N VAL A 80 -7.00 -7.03 -8.07
CA VAL A 80 -8.26 -6.48 -7.57
C VAL A 80 -9.34 -7.56 -7.66
N THR A 81 -9.93 -7.89 -6.52
CA THR A 81 -11.18 -8.66 -6.40
C THR A 81 -12.19 -7.85 -5.59
N GLY A 82 -13.46 -8.28 -5.54
CA GLY A 82 -14.49 -7.56 -4.79
C GLY A 82 -14.79 -6.14 -5.29
N GLY A 83 -14.27 -5.75 -6.46
CA GLY A 83 -14.44 -4.44 -7.06
C GLY A 83 -13.70 -3.29 -6.35
N CYS A 84 -12.72 -3.58 -5.49
CA CYS A 84 -11.97 -2.54 -4.79
C CYS A 84 -10.64 -3.02 -4.20
N ILE A 85 -9.79 -2.05 -3.87
CA ILE A 85 -8.67 -2.19 -2.93
C ILE A 85 -8.78 -1.09 -1.88
N TYR A 86 -7.96 -1.17 -0.84
CA TYR A 86 -7.95 -0.20 0.24
C TYR A 86 -6.56 0.38 0.46
N LEU A 87 -6.49 1.68 0.73
CA LEU A 87 -5.32 2.31 1.33
C LEU A 87 -5.35 2.07 2.84
N THR A 88 -4.24 1.64 3.39
CA THR A 88 -4.12 1.27 4.80
C THR A 88 -2.69 1.53 5.29
N ASN A 89 -2.43 1.22 6.56
CA ASN A 89 -1.15 1.41 7.22
C ASN A 89 -0.68 0.10 7.87
N TYR A 90 0.51 0.12 8.44
CA TYR A 90 1.09 -1.04 9.13
C TYR A 90 0.28 -1.46 10.35
N GLU A 91 -0.31 -0.53 11.09
CA GLU A 91 -1.11 -0.82 12.28
C GLU A 91 -2.32 -1.70 11.92
N ASP A 92 -3.03 -1.37 10.85
CA ASP A 92 -4.14 -2.17 10.34
C ASP A 92 -3.68 -3.55 9.84
N LEU A 93 -2.58 -3.60 9.08
CA LEU A 93 -2.01 -4.86 8.59
C LEU A 93 -1.62 -5.79 9.72
N THR A 94 -0.93 -5.27 10.74
CA THR A 94 -0.50 -6.07 11.89
C THR A 94 -1.67 -6.55 12.73
N MET A 95 -2.70 -5.72 12.91
CA MET A 95 -3.92 -6.13 13.59
C MET A 95 -4.69 -7.22 12.82
N ALA A 96 -4.82 -7.09 11.51
CA ALA A 96 -5.48 -8.10 10.67
C ALA A 96 -4.66 -9.38 10.54
N ALA A 97 -3.33 -9.28 10.57
CA ALA A 97 -2.46 -10.44 10.63
C ALA A 97 -2.68 -11.17 11.97
N GLN A 98 -2.49 -10.50 13.11
CA GLN A 98 -2.45 -11.16 14.42
C GLN A 98 -3.78 -11.74 14.92
N PHE A 99 -4.92 -11.21 14.46
CA PHE A 99 -6.23 -11.54 15.02
C PHE A 99 -7.22 -11.96 13.92
N GLU A 100 -7.71 -13.20 13.98
CA GLU A 100 -8.64 -13.77 12.99
C GLU A 100 -9.97 -13.00 12.88
N ASP A 101 -10.40 -12.34 13.96
CA ASP A 101 -11.63 -11.55 13.98
C ASP A 101 -11.46 -10.15 13.39
N LYS A 102 -10.23 -9.74 13.08
CA LYS A 102 -9.93 -8.42 12.51
C LYS A 102 -9.88 -8.50 11.00
N LYS A 103 -10.68 -7.66 10.36
CA LYS A 103 -10.67 -7.45 8.92
C LYS A 103 -9.74 -6.30 8.57
N ILE A 104 -9.24 -6.33 7.34
CA ILE A 104 -8.50 -5.22 6.75
C ILE A 104 -9.34 -4.55 5.64
N PRO A 105 -9.33 -3.21 5.52
CA PRO A 105 -8.82 -2.26 6.52
C PRO A 105 -9.65 -2.33 7.81
N SER A 106 -9.13 -1.73 8.87
CA SER A 106 -9.92 -1.56 10.09
C SER A 106 -11.12 -0.64 9.84
N SER A 107 -12.07 -0.61 10.79
CA SER A 107 -13.28 0.21 10.63
C SER A 107 -12.98 1.70 10.41
N HIS A 108 -11.88 2.22 10.97
CA HIS A 108 -11.54 3.65 10.89
C HIS A 108 -10.91 4.05 9.55
N ASN A 109 -10.39 3.09 8.78
CA ASN A 109 -9.84 3.31 7.43
C ASN A 109 -10.73 2.68 6.34
N SER A 110 -11.95 2.24 6.69
CA SER A 110 -12.87 1.57 5.76
C SER A 110 -13.39 2.48 4.63
N ASP A 111 -13.28 3.79 4.81
CA ASP A 111 -13.58 4.83 3.83
C ASP A 111 -12.42 5.10 2.86
N LEU A 112 -11.22 4.59 3.13
CA LEU A 112 -10.05 4.66 2.24
C LEU A 112 -10.09 3.61 1.13
N ARG A 113 -11.30 3.41 0.59
CA ARG A 113 -11.64 2.45 -0.46
C ARG A 113 -11.43 3.06 -1.83
N ILE A 114 -10.79 2.30 -2.72
CA ILE A 114 -10.59 2.66 -4.11
C ILE A 114 -11.37 1.66 -4.98
N ASP A 115 -12.46 2.15 -5.58
CA ASP A 115 -13.29 1.35 -6.48
C ASP A 115 -12.58 1.11 -7.81
N LEU A 116 -12.43 -0.16 -8.16
CA LEU A 116 -11.73 -0.64 -9.35
C LEU A 116 -12.47 -1.82 -9.95
N GLU A 117 -12.33 -2.04 -11.25
CA GLU A 117 -12.81 -3.29 -11.83
C GLU A 117 -11.90 -4.44 -11.38
N ASN A 118 -12.46 -5.65 -11.26
CA ASN A 118 -11.63 -6.82 -10.99
C ASN A 118 -10.59 -7.04 -12.11
N GLY A 119 -9.41 -7.54 -11.73
CA GLY A 119 -8.29 -7.81 -12.61
C GLY A 119 -6.95 -7.41 -12.01
N PHE A 120 -5.89 -7.52 -12.80
CA PHE A 120 -4.54 -7.13 -12.38
C PHE A 120 -4.26 -5.67 -12.71
N TYR A 121 -3.58 -4.99 -11.80
CA TYR A 121 -3.14 -3.61 -11.96
C TYR A 121 -1.65 -3.51 -11.71
N LYS A 122 -0.95 -2.83 -12.62
CA LYS A 122 0.34 -2.26 -12.32
C LYS A 122 0.11 -0.97 -11.55
N VAL A 123 0.60 -0.95 -10.32
CA VAL A 123 0.57 0.20 -9.43
C VAL A 123 1.93 0.85 -9.45
N THR A 124 1.99 2.14 -9.75
CA THR A 124 3.19 2.95 -9.56
C THR A 124 2.95 3.89 -8.39
N VAL A 125 3.77 3.77 -7.36
CA VAL A 125 3.77 4.66 -6.20
C VAL A 125 4.90 5.65 -6.38
N ARG A 126 4.56 6.94 -6.40
CA ARG A 126 5.49 8.06 -6.52
C ARG A 126 5.39 8.90 -5.28
N GLN A 127 6.44 8.97 -4.48
CA GLN A 127 6.53 9.96 -3.42
C GLN A 127 7.06 11.24 -4.04
N VAL A 128 6.24 12.29 -4.07
CA VAL A 128 6.59 13.58 -4.69
C VAL A 128 7.15 14.57 -3.66
N SER A 129 6.85 14.37 -2.37
CA SER A 129 7.39 15.18 -1.28
C SER A 129 8.61 14.52 -0.62
N ASP A 130 9.71 15.26 -0.50
CA ASP A 130 10.91 14.82 0.22
C ASP A 130 10.63 14.80 1.74
N PRO A 131 10.68 13.62 2.39
CA PRO A 131 10.36 13.49 3.81
C PRO A 131 11.34 14.24 4.73
N ASP A 132 12.58 14.48 4.29
CA ASP A 132 13.59 15.17 5.09
C ASP A 132 13.60 16.70 4.84
N SER A 133 12.69 17.20 4.00
CA SER A 133 12.61 18.64 3.74
C SER A 133 11.96 19.39 4.90
N ASP A 134 12.43 20.61 5.17
CA ASP A 134 11.86 21.54 6.18
C ASP A 134 10.45 22.05 5.82
N ILE A 135 9.81 21.49 4.78
CA ILE A 135 8.52 21.91 4.27
C ILE A 135 7.41 21.26 5.09
N VAL A 136 6.44 22.08 5.51
CA VAL A 136 5.23 21.59 6.17
C VAL A 136 4.37 20.86 5.13
N PHE A 137 4.23 19.54 5.29
CA PHE A 137 3.49 18.64 4.37
C PHE A 137 1.97 18.86 4.33
N ASP A 138 1.45 19.89 5.00
CA ASP A 138 0.02 20.10 5.16
C ASP A 138 -0.59 20.58 3.82
N GLU A 139 -1.67 19.92 3.39
CA GLU A 139 -2.45 20.17 2.16
C GLU A 139 -1.83 19.79 0.78
N GLU A 140 -0.52 19.57 0.67
CA GLU A 140 0.12 19.16 -0.58
C GLU A 140 0.05 17.64 -0.83
N THR A 141 0.09 17.22 -2.10
CA THR A 141 0.17 15.80 -2.49
C THR A 141 1.50 15.21 -2.02
N ASN A 142 1.48 14.17 -1.19
CA ASN A 142 2.70 13.48 -0.77
C ASN A 142 3.00 12.28 -1.66
N PHE A 143 1.96 11.52 -1.97
CA PHE A 143 2.03 10.35 -2.85
C PHE A 143 1.10 10.50 -4.04
N GLU A 144 1.61 10.18 -5.22
CA GLU A 144 0.78 9.84 -6.37
C GLU A 144 0.78 8.33 -6.56
N ILE A 145 -0.41 7.75 -6.66
CA ILE A 145 -0.63 6.33 -6.86
C ILE A 145 -1.31 6.16 -8.21
N ILE A 146 -0.56 5.65 -9.18
CA ILE A 146 -1.03 5.47 -10.55
C ILE A 146 -1.48 4.02 -10.69
N LEU A 147 -2.73 3.83 -11.12
CA LEU A 147 -3.36 2.52 -11.28
C LEU A 147 -3.61 2.23 -12.75
N GLN A 148 -2.86 1.28 -13.31
CA GLN A 148 -2.98 0.87 -14.72
C GLN A 148 -3.42 -0.59 -14.78
N LYS A 149 -4.64 -0.82 -15.28
CA LYS A 149 -5.15 -2.17 -15.51
C LYS A 149 -4.30 -2.85 -16.61
N ILE A 150 -3.91 -4.09 -16.38
CA ILE A 150 -3.14 -4.89 -17.34
C ILE A 150 -3.88 -6.18 -17.68
N ASP A 151 -3.66 -6.68 -18.90
CA ASP A 151 -4.42 -7.81 -19.44
C ASP A 151 -3.96 -9.17 -18.86
N THR A 152 -2.73 -9.29 -18.34
CA THR A 152 -2.21 -10.51 -17.71
C THR A 152 -1.16 -10.21 -16.64
N GLU A 153 -0.99 -11.12 -15.66
CA GLU A 153 0.05 -11.09 -14.59
C GLU A 153 1.51 -11.12 -15.13
N ASN A 154 1.71 -11.34 -16.43
CA ASN A 154 3.00 -11.73 -17.03
C ASN A 154 4.03 -10.59 -17.24
N GLU A 155 3.80 -9.39 -16.70
CA GLU A 155 4.89 -8.39 -16.60
C GLU A 155 5.79 -8.75 -15.41
N GLU A 156 6.89 -9.46 -15.72
CA GLU A 156 8.04 -9.81 -14.88
C GLU A 156 7.82 -9.71 -13.36
N LYS A 157 7.62 -10.85 -12.69
CA LYS A 157 7.76 -10.95 -11.23
C LYS A 157 9.11 -10.33 -10.85
N PRO A 158 9.14 -9.22 -10.11
CA PRO A 158 10.39 -8.53 -9.82
C PRO A 158 11.29 -9.47 -9.02
N ALA A 159 12.43 -9.84 -9.59
CA ALA A 159 13.41 -10.74 -8.98
C ALA A 159 14.05 -10.19 -7.69
N ASN A 160 13.77 -8.93 -7.35
CA ASN A 160 14.35 -8.25 -6.20
C ASN A 160 13.24 -7.63 -5.33
N ILE A 161 13.28 -8.01 -4.05
CA ILE A 161 12.66 -7.27 -2.96
C ILE A 161 13.43 -5.95 -2.85
N PHE A 162 12.87 -4.88 -3.43
CA PHE A 162 13.40 -3.55 -3.18
C PHE A 162 13.05 -3.17 -1.74
N TRP A 163 14.01 -3.36 -0.86
CA TRP A 163 14.09 -2.62 0.39
C TRP A 163 14.51 -1.20 0.02
N LEU A 164 13.56 -0.27 -0.05
CA LEU A 164 13.90 1.13 0.18
C LEU A 164 13.91 1.30 1.69
N PHE A 165 15.11 1.13 2.27
CA PHE A 165 15.43 1.67 3.59
C PHE A 165 15.32 3.19 3.55
#